data_AF-A0A349R226-F1
#
_entry.id   AF-A0A349R226-F1
#
_cell.length_a   1.000
_cell.length_b   1.000
_cell.length_c   1.000
_cell.angle_alpha   90.00
_cell.angle_beta   90.00
_cell.angle_gamma   90.00
#
_symmetry.space_group_name_H-M   'P 1'
#
loop_
_entity.id
_entity.type
_entity.pdbx_description
1 polymer ?
#
loop_
_entity_poly.entity_id
_entity_poly.type
_entity_poly.pdbx_seq_one_letter_code
_entity_poly.pdbx_strand_id
1 'polypeptide(L)'
;MNKRYFFYIIIVISLFTSCGLIHNLPDSATPNTGVDPNLWYSFVDQNGNFYPDNWKKNYGIPSNKAARDPYSLMKIATDRGDREQLLAFERGNMLRLSKRIAPKKRVFILVHGFNADEESVVKQYKYISDHIVTNPKTDEIIRFYWDGLRSTSPFRSAKNWFSAASFSQMAGEFGLRRILNNMADKDVFIISHSRGASVVMSAIS
;
A
#
# COMPACT_ATOMS: atom_id res chain seq x y z
N MET A 1 -44.02 4.61 23.19
CA MET A 1 -42.99 3.69 22.67
C MET A 1 -42.36 2.96 23.85
N ASN A 2 -42.33 1.62 23.87
CA ASN A 2 -41.83 0.84 25.02
C ASN A 2 -40.33 1.14 25.24
N LYS A 3 -39.92 1.46 26.48
CA LYS A 3 -38.52 1.81 26.81
C LYS A 3 -37.53 0.72 26.38
N ARG A 4 -37.97 -0.55 26.37
CA ARG A 4 -37.21 -1.70 25.85
C ARG A 4 -36.95 -1.61 24.34
N TYR A 5 -37.95 -1.29 23.53
CA TYR A 5 -37.77 -1.13 22.08
C TYR A 5 -36.90 0.08 21.73
N PHE A 6 -37.01 1.18 22.49
CA PHE A 6 -36.12 2.33 22.31
C PHE A 6 -34.65 1.99 22.59
N PHE A 7 -34.39 1.20 23.64
CA PHE A 7 -33.04 0.72 23.97
C PHE A 7 -32.47 -0.19 22.88
N TYR A 8 -33.26 -1.13 22.35
CA TYR A 8 -32.84 -1.96 21.22
C TYR A 8 -32.59 -1.15 19.95
N ILE A 9 -33.42 -0.14 19.67
CA ILE A 9 -33.21 0.78 18.54
C ILE A 9 -31.91 1.58 18.72
N ILE A 10 -31.60 2.06 19.93
CA ILE A 10 -30.32 2.73 20.22
C ILE A 10 -29.12 1.79 20.05
N ILE A 11 -29.21 0.53 20.49
CA ILE A 11 -28.15 -0.47 20.30
C ILE A 11 -27.95 -0.78 18.82
N VAL A 12 -29.05 -0.95 18.07
CA VAL A 12 -28.98 -1.18 16.62
C VAL A 12 -28.36 0.04 15.95
N ILE A 13 -28.82 1.26 16.24
CA ILE A 13 -28.26 2.50 15.68
C ILE A 13 -26.78 2.68 16.08
N SER A 14 -26.40 2.39 17.33
CA SER A 14 -25.02 2.54 17.80
C SER A 14 -24.06 1.55 17.14
N LEU A 15 -24.54 0.34 16.81
CA LEU A 15 -23.82 -0.58 15.94
C LEU A 15 -23.55 0.04 14.56
N PHE A 16 -24.41 0.95 14.06
CA PHE A 16 -24.26 1.67 12.78
C PHE A 16 -23.54 3.04 12.84
N THR A 17 -23.33 3.64 14.01
CA THR A 17 -22.81 5.03 14.12
C THR A 17 -21.33 5.16 14.49
N SER A 18 -20.58 4.08 14.72
CA SER A 18 -19.12 4.18 14.92
C SER A 18 -18.35 3.80 13.65
N CYS A 19 -17.67 4.80 13.07
CA CYS A 19 -16.78 4.68 11.91
C CYS A 19 -15.35 4.29 12.33
N GLY A 20 -14.60 3.72 11.38
CA GLY A 20 -13.15 3.80 11.36
C GLY A 20 -12.55 2.94 10.26
N LEU A 21 -12.72 3.30 8.98
CA LEU A 21 -11.71 2.88 8.02
C LEU A 21 -10.53 3.82 8.23
N ILE A 22 -9.37 3.24 8.52
CA ILE A 22 -8.12 3.97 8.66
C ILE A 22 -7.23 3.63 7.48
N HIS A 23 -6.38 4.58 7.10
CA HIS A 23 -5.42 4.39 6.04
C HIS A 23 -4.31 3.43 6.50
N ASN A 24 -3.81 2.59 5.58
CA ASN A 24 -2.58 1.86 5.78
C ASN A 24 -1.42 2.78 5.36
N LEU A 25 -0.75 3.36 6.34
CA LEU A 25 0.25 4.41 6.16
C LEU A 25 1.64 3.89 6.56
N PRO A 26 2.71 4.37 5.92
CA PRO A 26 4.05 4.04 6.36
C PRO A 26 4.38 4.63 7.74
N ASP A 27 4.93 3.84 8.64
CA ASP A 27 5.41 4.32 9.93
C ASP A 27 6.71 5.14 9.77
N SER A 28 7.58 4.68 8.86
CA SER A 28 8.87 5.28 8.54
C SER A 28 8.75 6.66 7.86
N ALA A 29 9.73 7.52 8.16
CA ALA A 29 9.92 8.78 7.44
C ALA A 29 10.47 8.57 6.02
N THR A 30 11.16 7.46 5.75
CA THR A 30 11.76 7.12 4.44
C THR A 30 11.24 5.77 3.96
N PRO A 31 9.97 5.68 3.55
CA PRO A 31 9.31 4.39 3.36
C PRO A 31 9.72 3.66 2.08
N ASN A 32 10.20 4.39 1.08
CA ASN A 32 10.66 3.84 -0.19
C ASN A 32 12.20 3.74 -0.20
N THR A 33 12.73 2.64 0.32
CA THR A 33 14.18 2.49 0.56
C THR A 33 14.68 1.06 0.44
N GLY A 34 15.98 0.91 0.15
CA GLY A 34 16.68 -0.36 0.11
C GLY A 34 17.34 -0.69 1.45
N VAL A 35 17.29 -1.96 1.82
CA VAL A 35 17.97 -2.52 3.00
C VAL A 35 18.83 -3.69 2.55
N ASP A 36 20.09 -3.67 2.94
CA ASP A 36 21.03 -4.72 2.59
C ASP A 36 20.71 -6.03 3.35
N PRO A 37 21.00 -7.19 2.75
CA PRO A 37 21.72 -7.36 1.48
C PRO A 37 20.85 -7.33 0.21
N ASN A 38 19.53 -7.52 0.30
CA ASN A 38 18.67 -7.74 -0.87
C ASN A 38 17.17 -7.47 -0.63
N LEU A 39 16.83 -6.42 0.14
CA LEU A 39 15.46 -6.02 0.39
C LEU A 39 15.18 -4.59 -0.10
N TRP A 40 14.00 -4.37 -0.67
CA TRP A 40 13.48 -3.04 -1.01
C TRP A 40 12.06 -2.88 -0.50
N TYR A 41 11.80 -1.76 0.17
CA TYR A 41 10.47 -1.37 0.62
C TYR A 41 9.85 -0.41 -0.40
N SER A 42 8.60 -0.65 -0.76
CA SER A 42 7.86 0.18 -1.70
C SER A 42 6.49 0.51 -1.13
N PHE A 43 6.24 1.77 -0.73
CA PHE A 43 4.96 2.22 -0.21
C PHE A 43 4.30 3.21 -1.15
N VAL A 44 3.04 2.94 -1.50
CA VAL A 44 2.21 3.81 -2.32
C VAL A 44 0.89 4.17 -1.63
N ASP A 45 0.36 5.35 -1.94
CA ASP A 45 -0.97 5.78 -1.50
C ASP A 45 -2.09 5.07 -2.28
N GLN A 46 -3.33 5.50 -2.07
CA GLN A 46 -4.53 4.95 -2.71
C GLN A 46 -4.53 5.07 -4.24
N ASN A 47 -3.72 5.97 -4.79
CA ASN A 47 -3.61 6.28 -6.20
C ASN A 47 -2.34 5.68 -6.84
N GLY A 48 -1.52 4.96 -6.08
CA GLY A 48 -0.27 4.39 -6.56
C GLY A 48 0.92 5.37 -6.54
N ASN A 49 0.78 6.54 -5.92
CA ASN A 49 1.88 7.49 -5.77
C ASN A 49 2.81 7.10 -4.62
N PHE A 50 4.12 7.18 -4.85
CA PHE A 50 5.11 6.77 -3.86
C PHE A 50 5.25 7.81 -2.74
N TYR A 51 5.20 7.37 -1.49
CA TYR A 51 5.43 8.24 -0.34
C TYR A 51 6.88 8.79 -0.34
N PRO A 52 7.06 10.13 -0.34
CA PRO A 52 8.39 10.74 -0.28
C PRO A 52 9.01 10.69 1.12
N ASP A 53 10.30 11.02 1.20
CA ASP A 53 10.96 11.20 2.47
C ASP A 53 10.30 12.34 3.27
N ASN A 54 10.15 12.13 4.57
CA ASN A 54 9.44 13.03 5.49
C ASN A 54 7.97 13.31 5.09
N TRP A 55 7.30 12.33 4.46
CA TRP A 55 5.94 12.50 3.94
C TRP A 55 4.95 13.02 5.00
N LYS A 56 5.01 12.57 6.26
CA LYS A 56 4.08 13.02 7.33
C LYS A 56 4.13 14.54 7.51
N LYS A 57 5.33 15.13 7.43
CA LYS A 57 5.53 16.58 7.54
C LYS A 57 4.99 17.31 6.32
N ASN A 58 5.24 16.76 5.13
CA ASN A 58 4.99 17.46 3.86
C ASN A 58 3.58 17.22 3.30
N TYR A 59 2.91 16.15 3.69
CA TYR A 59 1.61 15.72 3.16
C TYR A 59 0.55 15.50 4.26
N GLY A 60 0.95 15.56 5.53
CA GLY A 60 0.05 15.38 6.67
C GLY A 60 -0.29 13.92 6.94
N ILE A 61 -1.15 13.71 7.93
CA ILE A 61 -1.70 12.39 8.27
C ILE A 61 -3.18 12.44 7.90
N PRO A 62 -3.68 11.54 7.04
CA PRO A 62 -5.08 11.53 6.67
C PRO A 62 -5.99 11.23 7.86
N SER A 63 -7.26 11.64 7.74
CA SER A 63 -8.24 11.40 8.79
C SER A 63 -8.49 9.90 9.01
N ASN A 64 -8.95 9.55 10.21
CA ASN A 64 -9.38 8.17 10.53
C ASN A 64 -10.74 7.80 9.89
N LYS A 65 -11.21 8.58 8.92
CA LYS A 65 -12.47 8.43 8.19
C LYS A 65 -12.21 8.18 6.71
N ALA A 66 -11.31 7.25 6.41
CA ALA A 66 -10.83 6.97 5.04
C ALA A 66 -11.94 6.63 4.02
N ALA A 67 -13.12 6.21 4.50
CA ALA A 67 -14.31 6.00 3.65
C ALA A 67 -14.91 7.31 3.08
N ARG A 68 -14.71 8.44 3.76
CA ARG A 68 -15.28 9.75 3.42
C ARG A 68 -14.25 10.74 2.90
N ASP A 69 -12.97 10.46 3.15
CA ASP A 69 -11.85 11.37 2.92
C ASP A 69 -10.71 10.58 2.28
N PRO A 70 -10.73 10.42 0.94
CA PRO A 70 -9.66 9.74 0.23
C PRO A 70 -8.37 10.55 0.33
N TYR A 71 -7.23 9.85 0.46
CA TYR A 71 -5.92 10.46 0.63
C TYR A 71 -5.07 10.22 -0.63
N SER A 72 -4.73 11.32 -1.30
CA SER A 72 -3.90 11.32 -2.50
C SER A 72 -2.76 12.31 -2.37
N LEU A 73 -1.53 11.82 -2.41
CA LEU A 73 -0.30 12.60 -2.43
C LEU A 73 -0.29 13.55 -3.63
N MET A 74 -0.70 13.07 -4.81
CA MET A 74 -0.74 13.89 -6.03
C MET A 74 -1.73 15.05 -5.90
N LYS A 75 -2.91 14.82 -5.33
CA LYS A 75 -3.87 15.90 -5.08
C LYS A 75 -3.30 16.93 -4.12
N ILE A 76 -2.76 16.49 -2.99
CA ILE A 76 -2.19 17.37 -1.97
C ILE A 76 -1.02 18.19 -2.55
N ALA A 77 -0.12 17.56 -3.30
CA ALA A 77 0.97 18.24 -3.97
C ALA A 77 0.46 19.29 -4.97
N THR A 78 -0.55 18.94 -5.77
CA THR A 78 -1.13 19.86 -6.76
C THR A 78 -1.76 21.07 -6.10
N ASP A 79 -2.56 20.86 -5.05
CA ASP A 79 -3.23 21.93 -4.31
C ASP A 79 -2.23 22.88 -3.62
N ARG A 80 -1.03 22.40 -3.29
CA ARG A 80 0.05 23.17 -2.66
C ARG A 80 1.07 23.77 -3.63
N GLY A 81 1.00 23.43 -4.92
CA GLY A 81 2.01 23.82 -5.91
C GLY A 81 3.31 23.00 -5.86
N ASP A 82 3.31 21.86 -5.18
CA ASP A 82 4.47 20.97 -4.98
C ASP A 82 4.48 19.74 -5.93
N ARG A 83 3.64 19.76 -6.98
CA ARG A 83 3.47 18.62 -7.91
C ARG A 83 4.78 18.17 -8.53
N GLU A 84 5.60 19.11 -9.01
CA GLU A 84 6.86 18.76 -9.68
C GLU A 84 7.88 18.17 -8.72
N GLN A 85 7.87 18.58 -7.45
CA GLN A 85 8.71 18.02 -6.39
C GLN A 85 8.33 16.57 -6.13
N LEU A 86 7.04 16.24 -6.05
CA LEU A 86 6.58 14.85 -5.92
C LEU A 86 7.01 14.02 -7.14
N LEU A 87 6.76 14.51 -8.36
CA LEU A 87 7.14 13.79 -9.57
C LEU A 87 8.66 13.60 -9.70
N ALA A 88 9.46 14.59 -9.30
CA ALA A 88 10.91 14.49 -9.26
C ALA A 88 11.37 13.43 -8.25
N PHE A 89 10.76 13.40 -7.05
CA PHE A 89 11.00 12.33 -6.08
C PHE A 89 10.70 10.96 -6.68
N GLU A 90 9.53 10.77 -7.29
CA GLU A 90 9.16 9.46 -7.81
C GLU A 90 10.09 8.99 -8.94
N ARG A 91 10.51 9.88 -9.84
CA ARG A 91 11.52 9.59 -10.86
C ARG A 91 12.85 9.19 -10.23
N GLY A 92 13.30 9.94 -9.21
CA GLY A 92 14.51 9.61 -8.46
C GLY A 92 14.41 8.28 -7.73
N ASN A 93 13.25 7.98 -7.14
CA ASN A 93 12.98 6.71 -6.46
C ASN A 93 13.09 5.52 -7.42
N MET A 94 12.48 5.62 -8.60
CA MET A 94 12.59 4.59 -9.63
C MET A 94 14.03 4.42 -10.09
N LEU A 95 14.78 5.50 -10.34
CA LEU A 95 16.19 5.40 -10.71
C LEU A 95 17.05 4.70 -9.65
N ARG A 96 16.80 4.96 -8.35
CA ARG A 96 17.48 4.24 -7.25
C ARG A 96 17.15 2.75 -7.27
N LEU A 97 15.87 2.41 -7.45
CA LEU A 97 15.43 1.03 -7.56
C LEU A 97 16.10 0.33 -8.77
N SER A 98 16.05 0.92 -9.97
CA SER A 98 16.66 0.34 -11.18
C SER A 98 18.15 0.06 -10.98
N LYS A 99 18.89 1.00 -10.37
CA LYS A 99 20.30 0.82 -10.06
C LYS A 99 20.54 -0.35 -9.09
N ARG A 100 19.69 -0.50 -8.08
CA ARG A 100 19.80 -1.58 -7.09
C ARG A 100 19.53 -2.95 -7.69
N ILE A 101 18.53 -3.05 -8.57
CA ILE A 101 18.12 -4.33 -9.18
C ILE A 101 18.91 -4.67 -10.45
N ALA A 102 19.64 -3.72 -11.04
CA ALA A 102 20.48 -3.95 -12.22
C ALA A 102 21.39 -5.19 -12.12
N PRO A 103 22.16 -5.42 -11.02
CA PRO A 103 23.01 -6.60 -10.88
C PRO A 103 22.25 -7.90 -10.56
N LYS A 104 20.94 -7.83 -10.33
CA LYS A 104 20.11 -8.97 -9.94
C LYS A 104 19.60 -9.71 -11.18
N LYS A 105 19.31 -11.00 -11.01
CA LYS A 105 18.71 -11.88 -12.02
C LYS A 105 17.25 -12.16 -11.71
N ARG A 106 16.93 -12.41 -10.43
CA ARG A 106 15.56 -12.73 -9.98
C ARG A 106 15.05 -11.67 -9.02
N VAL A 107 13.77 -11.33 -9.11
CA VAL A 107 13.11 -10.39 -8.20
C VAL A 107 11.83 -11.01 -7.65
N PHE A 108 11.74 -11.11 -6.33
CA PHE A 108 10.55 -11.59 -5.63
C PHE A 108 9.76 -10.39 -5.12
N ILE A 109 8.53 -10.21 -5.59
CA ILE A 109 7.66 -9.10 -5.17
C ILE A 109 6.54 -9.65 -4.29
N LEU A 110 6.45 -9.16 -3.07
CA LEU A 110 5.42 -9.52 -2.10
C LEU A 110 4.34 -8.44 -2.08
N VAL A 111 3.08 -8.84 -2.24
CA VAL A 111 1.92 -7.93 -2.33
C VAL A 111 0.81 -8.36 -1.36
N HIS A 112 0.50 -7.51 -0.39
CA HIS A 112 -0.45 -7.81 0.68
C HIS A 112 -1.90 -7.60 0.24
N GLY A 113 -2.82 -8.19 1.01
CA GLY A 113 -4.25 -8.06 0.81
C GLY A 113 -4.87 -6.82 1.45
N PHE A 114 -6.19 -6.75 1.37
CA PHE A 114 -7.02 -5.76 2.06
C PHE A 114 -6.99 -5.96 3.59
N ASN A 115 -7.23 -4.90 4.36
CA ASN A 115 -7.44 -4.95 5.81
C ASN A 115 -6.25 -5.48 6.62
N ALA A 116 -5.05 -4.97 6.31
CA ALA A 116 -3.83 -5.26 7.04
C ALA A 116 -3.11 -3.95 7.36
N ASP A 117 -2.63 -3.80 8.59
CA ASP A 117 -1.70 -2.73 8.97
C ASP A 117 -0.25 -3.12 8.67
N GLU A 118 0.65 -2.14 8.64
CA GLU A 118 2.06 -2.35 8.35
C GLU A 118 2.70 -3.42 9.24
N GLU A 119 2.45 -3.42 10.56
CA GLU A 119 3.03 -4.41 11.48
C GLU A 119 2.64 -5.84 11.09
N SER A 120 1.35 -6.06 10.80
CA SER A 120 0.82 -7.35 10.37
C SER A 120 1.39 -7.79 9.01
N VAL A 121 1.51 -6.85 8.07
CA VAL A 121 2.08 -7.10 6.73
C VAL A 121 3.57 -7.44 6.85
N VAL A 122 4.33 -6.72 7.68
CA VAL A 122 5.75 -6.97 7.92
C VAL A 122 5.97 -8.40 8.44
N LYS A 123 5.15 -8.86 9.39
CA LYS A 123 5.21 -10.24 9.90
C LYS A 123 4.94 -11.27 8.79
N GLN A 124 3.92 -11.05 7.97
CA GLN A 124 3.57 -11.94 6.86
C GLN A 124 4.66 -11.97 5.78
N TYR A 125 5.16 -10.81 5.38
CA TYR A 125 6.24 -10.70 4.42
C TYR A 125 7.53 -11.32 4.93
N LYS A 126 7.85 -11.14 6.21
CA LYS A 126 9.00 -11.83 6.81
C LYS A 126 8.83 -13.34 6.76
N TYR A 127 7.67 -13.84 7.19
CA TYR A 127 7.36 -15.27 7.14
C TYR A 127 7.54 -15.83 5.73
N ILE A 128 6.97 -15.18 4.71
CA ILE A 128 7.14 -15.60 3.31
C ILE A 128 8.62 -15.53 2.90
N SER A 129 9.32 -14.41 3.19
CA SER A 129 10.73 -14.22 2.83
C SER A 129 11.63 -15.31 3.41
N ASP A 130 11.37 -15.73 4.66
CA ASP A 130 12.15 -16.76 5.36
C ASP A 130 12.01 -18.15 4.71
N HIS A 131 10.94 -18.38 3.93
CA HIS A 131 10.66 -19.65 3.25
C HIS A 131 11.03 -19.63 1.76
N ILE A 132 11.47 -18.48 1.21
CA ILE A 132 11.97 -18.39 -0.16
C ILE A 132 13.48 -18.61 -0.15
N VAL A 133 13.95 -19.58 -0.93
CA VAL A 133 15.39 -19.78 -1.15
C VAL A 133 15.92 -18.66 -2.04
N THR A 134 16.59 -17.69 -1.43
CA THR A 134 17.22 -16.56 -2.13
C THR A 134 18.73 -16.60 -2.04
N ASN A 135 19.39 -16.06 -3.07
CA ASN A 135 20.80 -15.70 -3.08
C ASN A 135 20.89 -14.17 -3.07
N PRO A 136 21.29 -13.54 -1.95
CA PRO A 136 21.31 -12.09 -1.83
C PRO A 136 22.18 -11.36 -2.86
N LYS A 137 23.15 -12.04 -3.51
CA LYS A 137 23.96 -11.44 -4.57
C LYS A 137 23.20 -11.30 -5.88
N THR A 138 22.35 -12.28 -6.21
CA THR A 138 21.66 -12.36 -7.51
C THR A 138 20.17 -12.13 -7.43
N ASP A 139 19.58 -12.11 -6.24
CA ASP A 139 18.15 -11.97 -6.04
C ASP A 139 17.83 -10.70 -5.23
N GLU A 140 16.66 -10.13 -5.44
CA GLU A 140 16.09 -9.03 -4.64
C GLU A 140 14.68 -9.39 -4.17
N ILE A 141 14.33 -8.99 -2.96
CA ILE A 141 12.96 -9.03 -2.44
C ILE A 141 12.41 -7.61 -2.42
N ILE A 142 11.27 -7.39 -3.06
CA ILE A 142 10.51 -6.14 -2.98
C ILE A 142 9.26 -6.39 -2.14
N ARG A 143 9.13 -5.65 -1.05
CA ARG A 143 7.90 -5.62 -0.25
C ARG A 143 7.06 -4.44 -0.71
N PHE A 144 5.97 -4.72 -1.41
CA PHE A 144 5.08 -3.71 -1.97
C PHE A 144 3.89 -3.47 -1.04
N TYR A 145 3.74 -2.25 -0.56
CA TYR A 145 2.70 -1.81 0.36
C TYR A 145 1.83 -0.80 -0.36
N TRP A 146 0.52 -0.99 -0.24
CA TRP A 146 -0.49 -0.10 -0.81
C TRP A 146 -1.52 0.26 0.26
N ASP A 147 -2.12 1.44 0.11
CA ASP A 147 -3.21 1.84 1.00
C ASP A 147 -4.51 1.12 0.64
N GLY A 148 -4.62 -0.11 1.13
CA GLY A 148 -5.81 -0.93 1.01
C GLY A 148 -6.89 -0.61 2.02
N LEU A 149 -6.72 0.36 2.91
CA LEU A 149 -7.54 0.61 4.09
C LEU A 149 -7.56 -0.55 5.10
N ARG A 150 -7.71 -0.19 6.38
CA ARG A 150 -7.93 -1.11 7.50
C ARG A 150 -9.25 -0.79 8.20
N SER A 151 -10.01 -1.83 8.49
CA SER A 151 -11.23 -1.77 9.29
C SER A 151 -10.90 -1.82 10.78
N THR A 152 -11.55 -0.97 11.56
CA THR A 152 -11.56 -1.07 13.03
C THR A 152 -12.64 -2.03 13.57
N SER A 153 -13.46 -2.64 12.71
CA SER A 153 -14.52 -3.58 13.13
C SER A 153 -14.75 -4.74 12.12
N PRO A 154 -14.92 -6.00 12.58
CA PRO A 154 -15.05 -7.17 11.70
C PRO A 154 -16.42 -7.30 11.01
N PHE A 155 -17.50 -6.71 11.56
CA PHE A 155 -18.88 -6.94 11.08
C PHE A 155 -19.32 -6.11 9.86
N ARG A 156 -18.43 -5.34 9.23
CA ARG A 156 -18.80 -4.31 8.24
C ARG A 156 -17.94 -4.27 6.97
N SER A 157 -17.21 -5.35 6.66
CA SER A 157 -16.27 -5.45 5.53
C SER A 157 -16.91 -5.31 4.14
N ALA A 158 -18.19 -5.67 3.96
CA ALA A 158 -18.84 -5.79 2.65
C ALA A 158 -19.01 -4.46 1.89
N LYS A 159 -19.41 -3.36 2.56
CA LYS A 159 -19.57 -2.05 1.90
C LYS A 159 -18.23 -1.44 1.45
N ASN A 160 -17.14 -1.89 2.06
CA ASN A 160 -15.81 -1.32 1.93
C ASN A 160 -14.93 -2.07 0.91
N TRP A 161 -15.40 -3.25 0.46
CA TRP A 161 -14.78 -4.01 -0.63
C TRP A 161 -14.69 -3.21 -1.93
N PHE A 162 -15.71 -2.39 -2.22
CA PHE A 162 -15.77 -1.58 -3.44
C PHE A 162 -14.74 -0.44 -3.46
N SER A 163 -14.53 0.27 -2.35
CA SER A 163 -13.49 1.30 -2.29
C SER A 163 -12.10 0.70 -2.38
N ALA A 164 -11.86 -0.40 -1.64
CA ALA A 164 -10.63 -1.17 -1.81
C ALA A 164 -10.45 -1.62 -3.26
N ALA A 165 -11.55 -1.90 -4.00
CA ALA A 165 -11.54 -2.26 -5.43
C ALA A 165 -10.89 -1.26 -6.34
N SER A 166 -11.28 -0.01 -6.22
CA SER A 166 -10.63 1.04 -6.98
C SER A 166 -9.18 1.20 -6.56
N PHE A 167 -8.88 1.23 -5.25
CA PHE A 167 -7.51 1.48 -4.78
C PHE A 167 -6.52 0.39 -5.15
N SER A 168 -6.93 -0.89 -5.14
CA SER A 168 -6.04 -1.97 -5.59
C SER A 168 -5.69 -1.84 -7.07
N GLN A 169 -6.66 -1.45 -7.90
CA GLN A 169 -6.43 -1.26 -9.32
C GLN A 169 -5.45 -0.11 -9.56
N MET A 170 -5.69 1.03 -8.90
CA MET A 170 -4.83 2.22 -8.96
C MET A 170 -3.40 1.93 -8.46
N ALA A 171 -3.27 1.24 -7.33
CA ALA A 171 -1.96 0.86 -6.79
C ALA A 171 -1.18 -0.06 -7.75
N GLY A 172 -1.86 -0.94 -8.47
CA GLY A 172 -1.25 -1.79 -9.48
C GLY A 172 -0.86 -1.02 -10.74
N GLU A 173 -1.79 -0.27 -11.32
CA GLU A 173 -1.63 0.50 -12.56
C GLU A 173 -0.55 1.59 -12.43
N PHE A 174 -0.59 2.36 -11.34
CA PHE A 174 0.23 3.55 -11.17
C PHE A 174 1.39 3.37 -10.18
N GLY A 175 1.43 2.28 -9.42
CA GLY A 175 2.51 1.95 -8.49
C GLY A 175 3.32 0.75 -8.97
N LEU A 176 2.75 -0.46 -8.86
CA LEU A 176 3.45 -1.71 -9.14
C LEU A 176 3.91 -1.83 -10.60
N ARG A 177 3.11 -1.41 -11.57
CA ARG A 177 3.49 -1.40 -13.00
C ARG A 177 4.78 -0.63 -13.24
N ARG A 178 4.96 0.54 -12.58
CA ARG A 178 6.18 1.34 -12.72
C ARG A 178 7.41 0.62 -12.17
N ILE A 179 7.24 -0.17 -11.11
CA ILE A 179 8.31 -1.04 -10.59
C ILE A 179 8.65 -2.12 -11.63
N LEU A 180 7.64 -2.81 -12.16
CA LEU A 180 7.81 -3.88 -13.15
C LEU A 180 8.47 -3.39 -14.45
N ASN A 181 8.17 -2.16 -14.88
CA ASN A 181 8.80 -1.55 -16.05
C ASN A 181 10.33 -1.39 -15.92
N ASN A 182 10.90 -1.54 -14.72
CA ASN A 182 12.34 -1.53 -14.49
C ASN A 182 12.97 -2.93 -14.49
N MET A 183 12.22 -3.98 -14.88
CA MET A 183 12.60 -5.39 -14.72
C MET A 183 12.48 -6.22 -16.00
N ALA A 184 12.55 -5.58 -17.17
CA ALA A 184 12.34 -6.26 -18.45
C ALA A 184 13.30 -7.44 -18.71
N ASP A 185 14.49 -7.43 -18.10
CA ASP A 185 15.54 -8.45 -18.24
C ASP A 185 15.63 -9.41 -17.04
N LYS A 186 14.63 -9.41 -16.14
CA LYS A 186 14.66 -10.15 -14.87
C LYS A 186 13.60 -11.26 -14.83
N ASP A 187 13.91 -12.33 -14.10
CA ASP A 187 12.89 -13.31 -13.70
C ASP A 187 12.10 -12.75 -12.51
N VAL A 188 10.84 -12.37 -12.75
CA VAL A 188 9.99 -11.75 -11.73
C VAL A 188 8.98 -12.75 -11.15
N PHE A 189 9.01 -12.93 -9.84
CA PHE A 189 8.08 -13.78 -9.09
C PHE A 189 7.21 -12.89 -8.21
N ILE A 190 5.90 -12.87 -8.45
CA ILE A 190 4.97 -12.05 -7.67
C ILE A 190 4.12 -12.95 -6.77
N ILE A 191 4.24 -12.77 -5.46
CA ILE A 191 3.47 -13.51 -4.46
C ILE A 191 2.46 -12.54 -3.87
N SER A 192 1.18 -12.78 -4.14
CA SER A 192 0.11 -11.92 -3.67
C SER A 192 -0.84 -12.66 -2.74
N HIS A 193 -1.44 -11.93 -1.81
CA HIS A 193 -2.46 -12.46 -0.91
C HIS A 193 -3.80 -11.73 -1.13
N SER A 194 -4.88 -12.50 -1.24
CA SER A 194 -6.25 -11.99 -1.31
C SER A 194 -6.37 -10.87 -2.37
N ARG A 195 -6.76 -9.67 -1.95
CA ARG A 195 -6.96 -8.51 -2.82
C ARG A 195 -5.67 -7.95 -3.46
N GLY A 196 -4.51 -8.34 -2.95
CA GLY A 196 -3.22 -8.10 -3.59
C GLY A 196 -3.18 -8.69 -5.00
N ALA A 197 -3.91 -9.78 -5.28
CA ALA A 197 -4.03 -10.31 -6.63
C ALA A 197 -4.60 -9.28 -7.61
N SER A 198 -5.55 -8.43 -7.18
CA SER A 198 -6.08 -7.36 -8.04
C SER A 198 -5.05 -6.28 -8.34
N VAL A 199 -4.12 -6.00 -7.41
CA VAL A 199 -2.98 -5.09 -7.63
C VAL A 199 -2.05 -5.69 -8.68
N VAL A 200 -1.76 -6.98 -8.58
CA VAL A 200 -0.91 -7.68 -9.54
C VAL A 200 -1.55 -7.68 -10.93
N MET A 201 -2.83 -8.06 -11.01
CA MET A 201 -3.54 -8.11 -12.29
C MET A 201 -3.56 -6.74 -12.98
N SER A 202 -3.89 -5.65 -12.28
CA SER A 202 -3.84 -4.32 -12.90
C SER A 202 -2.43 -3.84 -13.22
N ALA A 203 -1.39 -4.38 -12.57
CA ALA A 203 -0.02 -4.04 -12.94
C ALA A 203 0.41 -4.66 -14.28
N ILE A 204 -0.12 -5.85 -14.62
CA ILE A 204 0.31 -6.66 -15.77
C ILE A 204 -0.68 -6.72 -16.95
N SER A 205 -1.90 -6.16 -16.80
CA SER A 205 -2.95 -6.18 -17.84
C SER A 205 -2.78 -5.07 -18.88
#